data_AF-A0A1N7DVR3-F1
#
_entry.id   AF-A0A1N7DVR3-F1
#
_cell.length_a   1.000
_cell.length_b   1.000
_cell.length_c   1.000
_cell.angle_alpha   90.00
_cell.angle_beta   90.00
_cell.angle_gamma   90.00
#
_symmetry.space_group_name_H-M   'P 1'
#
loop_
_entity.id
_entity.type
_entity.pdbx_description
1 polymer ?
#
loop_
_entity_poly.entity_id
_entity_poly.type
_entity_poly.pdbx_seq_one_letter_code
_entity_poly.pdbx_strand_id
1 'polypeptide(L)'
;MSDDGCSGEDGPCENRIELPKNLSVVQRRRLLAAVGSGSSVALAGCVGLFEFGDQPAQRQDDDEEENGDEDEDNGDTEDEDEDEGPFEIAYLLEDDDGGTIEVPEDENLLEAGEAEDWELPYQCREGFCGQCMSRIDGDGSELVEMTNNDVDELDDDAIEDGYVLTCTGEPRGAFELEVGAHVDDEDEGASYEIEYLLEDGESQTVEVPEDENLLEAGEDEGLELPYQCRSGNCGQCTSRVDGDGSELVEMTENNVDELDDETVEDGYILTCTGKPRDEFELSVGDQPDA
;
A
#
# COMPACT_ATOMS: atom_id res chain seq x y z
N MET A 1 60.07 -25.24 18.50
CA MET A 1 58.94 -26.19 18.55
C MET A 1 57.87 -25.49 19.35
N SER A 2 56.92 -24.73 18.82
CA SER A 2 56.55 -24.23 17.49
C SER A 2 55.67 -22.98 17.81
N ASP A 3 55.82 -21.85 17.11
CA ASP A 3 54.83 -21.31 16.14
C ASP A 3 53.42 -21.21 16.78
N ASP A 4 52.79 -20.06 17.01
CA ASP A 4 52.58 -18.83 16.22
C ASP A 4 52.45 -17.63 17.22
N GLY A 5 52.84 -16.38 16.95
CA GLY A 5 52.73 -15.66 15.68
C GLY A 5 51.55 -14.67 15.64
N CYS A 6 51.07 -14.13 16.76
CA CYS A 6 50.13 -12.97 16.75
C CYS A 6 50.78 -11.75 17.39
N SER A 7 51.09 -10.75 16.56
CA SER A 7 51.49 -9.40 16.96
C SER A 7 50.73 -8.43 16.06
N GLY A 8 50.07 -7.43 16.66
CA GLY A 8 49.25 -6.42 15.99
C GLY A 8 47.88 -6.34 16.68
N GLU A 9 47.78 -5.64 17.81
CA GLU A 9 47.32 -4.23 17.89
C GLU A 9 45.81 -4.11 17.69
N ASP A 10 45.11 -3.98 18.82
CA ASP A 10 43.67 -3.78 18.96
C ASP A 10 43.16 -2.56 18.17
N GLY A 11 42.45 -2.83 17.07
CA GLY A 11 41.47 -1.92 16.47
C GLY A 11 40.06 -2.55 16.61
N PRO A 12 38.98 -1.76 16.74
CA PRO A 12 37.64 -2.31 16.81
C PRO A 12 37.33 -3.07 15.52
N CYS A 13 36.83 -4.30 15.65
CA CYS A 13 36.32 -5.08 14.53
C CYS A 13 35.06 -4.39 14.00
N GLU A 14 35.22 -3.50 13.04
CA GLU A 14 34.11 -3.03 12.21
C GLU A 14 33.75 -4.17 11.25
N ASN A 15 32.73 -4.96 11.62
CA ASN A 15 32.06 -5.82 10.66
C ASN A 15 31.30 -4.91 9.67
N ARG A 16 32.00 -4.43 8.65
CA ARG A 16 31.38 -3.77 7.49
C ARG A 16 30.78 -4.87 6.62
N ILE A 17 29.47 -5.09 6.79
CA ILE A 17 28.67 -5.91 5.90
C ILE A 17 28.56 -5.13 4.60
N GLU A 18 29.19 -5.61 3.53
CA GLU A 18 28.96 -5.07 2.19
C GLU A 18 27.64 -5.65 1.66
N LEU A 19 26.61 -4.81 1.65
CA LEU A 19 25.30 -5.14 1.10
C LEU A 19 25.39 -5.19 -0.43
N PRO A 20 24.81 -6.22 -1.09
CA PRO A 20 24.73 -6.24 -2.54
C PRO A 20 23.85 -5.09 -3.04
N LYS A 21 24.28 -4.42 -4.12
CA LYS A 21 23.69 -3.16 -4.62
C LYS A 21 22.33 -3.31 -5.31
N ASN A 22 21.80 -4.53 -5.41
CA ASN A 22 20.59 -4.88 -6.15
C ASN A 22 19.51 -5.49 -5.25
N LEU A 23 19.38 -4.98 -4.01
CA LEU A 23 18.30 -5.37 -3.12
C LEU A 23 17.20 -4.32 -3.16
N SER A 24 15.96 -4.77 -3.39
CA SER A 24 14.76 -3.93 -3.30
C SER A 24 14.60 -3.37 -1.88
N VAL A 25 13.83 -2.28 -1.76
CA VAL A 25 13.61 -1.56 -0.48
C VAL A 25 13.08 -2.51 0.61
N VAL A 26 12.18 -3.43 0.23
CA VAL A 26 11.62 -4.48 1.11
C VAL A 26 12.70 -5.43 1.64
N GLN A 27 13.66 -5.83 0.80
CA GLN A 27 14.74 -6.73 1.19
C GLN A 27 15.74 -6.06 2.15
N ARG A 28 15.92 -4.74 2.08
CA ARG A 28 16.78 -3.98 3.01
C ARG A 28 16.15 -3.85 4.39
N ARG A 29 14.83 -3.68 4.47
CA ARG A 29 14.07 -3.63 5.74
C ARG A 29 14.18 -4.96 6.51
N ARG A 30 14.06 -6.10 5.83
CA ARG A 30 14.16 -7.45 6.45
C ARG A 30 15.53 -7.77 7.07
N LEU A 31 16.62 -7.19 6.57
CA LEU A 31 17.98 -7.49 7.06
C LEU A 31 18.32 -6.84 8.41
N LEU A 32 17.57 -5.81 8.84
CA LEU A 32 17.82 -5.09 10.09
C LEU A 32 17.12 -5.74 11.32
N ALA A 33 16.15 -6.62 11.11
CA ALA A 33 15.42 -7.28 12.19
C ALA A 33 16.16 -8.49 12.84
N ALA A 34 17.24 -8.99 12.23
CA ALA A 34 17.87 -10.25 12.63
C ALA A 34 18.88 -10.16 13.80
N VAL A 35 18.99 -9.03 14.52
CA VAL A 35 20.01 -8.86 15.58
C VAL A 35 19.38 -8.34 16.89
N GLY A 36 18.52 -9.15 17.52
CA GLY A 36 17.83 -8.76 18.75
C GLY A 36 17.34 -9.91 19.64
N SER A 37 18.05 -11.03 19.75
CA SER A 37 17.68 -12.11 20.68
C SER A 37 17.95 -11.74 22.15
N GLY A 38 16.94 -11.79 23.04
CA GLY A 38 17.18 -11.54 24.47
C GLY A 38 16.03 -11.68 25.49
N SER A 39 15.39 -12.86 25.60
CA SER A 39 14.82 -13.48 26.82
C SER A 39 13.85 -12.70 27.75
N SER A 40 12.67 -13.31 28.03
CA SER A 40 12.14 -13.52 29.40
C SER A 40 10.98 -14.52 29.41
N VAL A 41 11.15 -15.66 30.09
CA VAL A 41 10.08 -16.62 30.44
C VAL A 41 9.62 -16.32 31.86
N ALA A 42 8.31 -16.20 32.10
CA ALA A 42 7.73 -16.21 33.43
C ALA A 42 6.50 -17.14 33.49
N LEU A 43 6.54 -18.07 34.44
CA LEU A 43 5.50 -19.07 34.71
C LEU A 43 4.55 -18.64 35.83
N ALA A 44 3.29 -19.07 35.67
CA ALA A 44 2.36 -19.60 36.67
C ALA A 44 1.64 -18.66 37.66
N GLY A 45 0.32 -18.92 37.81
CA GLY A 45 -0.40 -18.66 39.05
C GLY A 45 -1.93 -18.68 38.95
N CYS A 46 -2.56 -19.86 38.98
CA CYS A 46 -3.98 -19.98 39.33
C CYS A 46 -4.19 -19.84 40.85
N VAL A 47 -5.35 -19.29 41.28
CA VAL A 47 -6.26 -19.76 42.37
C VAL A 47 -7.07 -18.60 42.97
N GLY A 48 -8.40 -18.80 43.11
CA GLY A 48 -9.22 -18.30 44.22
C GLY A 48 -10.39 -17.40 43.82
N LEU A 49 -11.56 -17.95 43.51
CA LEU A 49 -12.71 -18.09 44.43
C LEU A 49 -12.92 -16.89 45.37
N PHE A 50 -13.95 -16.08 45.13
CA PHE A 50 -14.87 -15.61 46.18
C PHE A 50 -16.26 -15.30 45.58
N GLU A 51 -17.22 -16.10 46.05
CA GLU A 51 -18.67 -15.94 45.92
C GLU A 51 -19.20 -15.21 47.16
N PHE A 52 -20.33 -14.49 47.04
CA PHE A 52 -21.35 -14.09 48.05
C PHE A 52 -22.02 -12.81 47.51
N GLY A 53 -23.24 -12.85 46.95
CA GLY A 53 -24.53 -12.80 47.68
C GLY A 53 -24.91 -11.33 47.94
N ASP A 54 -26.11 -10.78 47.72
CA ASP A 54 -27.48 -11.26 47.72
C ASP A 54 -28.37 -10.09 47.19
N GLN A 55 -29.41 -10.40 46.43
CA GLN A 55 -30.51 -9.52 45.94
C GLN A 55 -31.38 -8.95 47.11
N PRO A 56 -32.36 -8.00 46.99
CA PRO A 56 -33.36 -7.96 45.90
C PRO A 56 -34.07 -6.63 45.51
N ALA A 57 -34.72 -6.71 44.34
CA ALA A 57 -36.03 -6.18 43.91
C ALA A 57 -36.41 -4.69 44.10
N GLN A 58 -36.99 -4.08 43.05
CA GLN A 58 -38.43 -3.76 42.98
C GLN A 58 -38.93 -3.67 41.52
N ARG A 59 -40.05 -4.34 41.26
CA ARG A 59 -40.92 -4.14 40.10
C ARG A 59 -41.74 -2.86 40.28
N GLN A 60 -42.09 -2.22 39.18
CA GLN A 60 -43.39 -1.58 39.02
C GLN A 60 -43.79 -1.74 37.56
N ASP A 61 -44.82 -2.55 37.36
CA ASP A 61 -45.65 -2.62 36.16
C ASP A 61 -46.57 -1.38 36.18
N ASP A 62 -46.80 -0.76 35.02
CA ASP A 62 -48.07 -0.08 34.69
C ASP A 62 -48.15 0.07 33.15
N ASP A 63 -49.26 -0.44 32.62
CA ASP A 63 -49.65 -0.66 31.23
C ASP A 63 -50.18 0.58 30.47
N GLU A 64 -50.47 0.34 29.17
CA GLU A 64 -51.45 0.96 28.25
C GLU A 64 -50.86 1.80 27.08
N GLU A 65 -50.62 1.20 25.91
CA GLU A 65 -51.53 0.87 24.77
C GLU A 65 -51.58 1.98 23.68
N GLU A 66 -51.06 1.71 22.49
CA GLU A 66 -51.71 2.15 21.23
C GLU A 66 -51.37 1.20 20.06
N ASN A 67 -52.45 0.77 19.40
CA ASN A 67 -52.58 -0.21 18.33
C ASN A 67 -51.80 0.12 17.04
N GLY A 68 -51.34 -0.94 16.35
CA GLY A 68 -50.96 -0.90 14.95
C GLY A 68 -50.99 -2.33 14.38
N ASP A 69 -51.79 -2.51 13.34
CA ASP A 69 -52.29 -3.77 12.80
C ASP A 69 -51.22 -4.83 12.43
N GLU A 70 -51.59 -6.09 12.67
CA GLU A 70 -50.87 -7.31 12.27
C GLU A 70 -51.04 -7.53 10.76
N ASP A 71 -50.00 -7.23 9.98
CA ASP A 71 -49.81 -7.83 8.65
C ASP A 71 -48.77 -8.97 8.79
N GLU A 72 -49.26 -10.17 9.09
CA GLU A 72 -48.47 -11.42 8.95
C GLU A 72 -48.32 -11.74 7.46
N ASP A 73 -47.37 -11.10 6.79
CA ASP A 73 -46.85 -11.58 5.52
C ASP A 73 -45.78 -12.64 5.82
N ASN A 74 -46.21 -13.89 6.00
CA ASN A 74 -45.33 -15.05 5.95
C ASN A 74 -44.93 -15.31 4.48
N GLY A 75 -44.06 -14.43 3.97
CA GLY A 75 -43.22 -14.70 2.81
C GLY A 75 -42.03 -15.55 3.24
N ASP A 76 -42.31 -16.81 3.54
CA ASP A 76 -41.29 -17.86 3.68
C ASP A 76 -40.78 -18.16 2.27
N THR A 77 -39.88 -17.30 1.78
CA THR A 77 -38.94 -17.69 0.75
C THR A 77 -37.75 -18.21 1.52
N GLU A 78 -37.70 -19.52 1.74
CA GLU A 78 -36.42 -20.20 1.91
C GLU A 78 -35.69 -19.99 0.59
N ASP A 79 -35.02 -18.84 0.44
CA ASP A 79 -33.95 -18.71 -0.52
C ASP A 79 -32.92 -19.76 -0.08
N GLU A 80 -32.83 -20.82 -0.87
CA GLU A 80 -31.72 -21.76 -0.80
C GLU A 80 -30.50 -20.96 -1.30
N ASP A 81 -30.01 -20.04 -0.49
CA ASP A 81 -28.67 -19.49 -0.64
C ASP A 81 -27.76 -20.72 -0.59
N GLU A 82 -27.13 -21.02 -1.73
CA GLU A 82 -26.24 -22.15 -1.85
C GLU A 82 -24.97 -21.85 -1.07
N ASP A 83 -25.06 -21.79 0.29
CA ASP A 83 -24.01 -21.48 1.28
C ASP A 83 -22.64 -21.47 0.61
N GLU A 84 -22.25 -20.31 0.09
CA GLU A 84 -20.95 -20.13 -0.50
C GLU A 84 -20.01 -20.12 0.71
N GLY A 85 -19.50 -21.31 1.01
CA GLY A 85 -18.70 -21.57 2.21
C GLY A 85 -17.55 -20.56 2.36
N PRO A 86 -16.93 -20.52 3.54
CA PRO A 86 -16.05 -19.43 3.92
C PRO A 86 -14.95 -19.16 2.88
N PHE A 87 -14.65 -17.89 2.69
CA PHE A 87 -13.64 -17.44 1.75
C PHE A 87 -12.25 -17.43 2.40
N GLU A 88 -11.23 -17.78 1.62
CA GLU A 88 -9.84 -17.74 2.08
C GLU A 88 -9.30 -16.31 1.92
N ILE A 89 -9.07 -15.62 3.05
CA ILE A 89 -8.59 -14.23 3.09
C ILE A 89 -7.18 -14.19 3.70
N ALA A 90 -6.22 -13.60 3.00
CA ALA A 90 -4.86 -13.41 3.49
C ALA A 90 -4.65 -11.97 4.00
N TYR A 91 -4.45 -11.80 5.31
CA TYR A 91 -4.19 -10.51 5.94
C TYR A 91 -2.70 -10.18 5.88
N LEU A 92 -2.35 -9.08 5.23
CA LEU A 92 -1.01 -8.53 5.15
C LEU A 92 -0.90 -7.38 6.15
N LEU A 93 -0.29 -7.64 7.31
CA LEU A 93 -0.05 -6.64 8.36
C LEU A 93 1.36 -6.05 8.24
N GLU A 94 1.53 -4.78 8.62
CA GLU A 94 2.83 -4.08 8.58
C GLU A 94 3.94 -4.80 9.37
N ASP A 95 3.58 -5.43 10.49
CA ASP A 95 4.51 -6.11 11.40
C ASP A 95 4.78 -7.60 11.04
N ASP A 96 4.28 -8.09 9.89
CA ASP A 96 4.43 -9.50 9.41
C ASP A 96 3.71 -10.53 10.33
N ASP A 97 2.86 -10.08 11.27
CA ASP A 97 2.05 -10.92 12.16
C ASP A 97 0.77 -11.48 11.49
N GLY A 98 0.49 -11.06 10.25
CA GLY A 98 -0.68 -11.46 9.48
C GLY A 98 -0.64 -12.92 9.00
N GLY A 99 -1.76 -13.38 8.45
CA GLY A 99 -1.90 -14.75 7.97
C GLY A 99 -3.17 -14.98 7.16
N THR A 100 -3.36 -16.21 6.74
CA THR A 100 -4.53 -16.62 5.94
C THR A 100 -5.54 -17.34 6.82
N ILE A 101 -6.78 -16.85 6.80
CA ILE A 101 -7.92 -17.41 7.54
C ILE A 101 -9.12 -17.67 6.62
N GLU A 102 -10.06 -18.49 7.10
CA GLU A 102 -11.35 -18.73 6.46
C GLU A 102 -12.39 -17.79 7.08
N VAL A 103 -12.93 -16.86 6.29
CA VAL A 103 -13.91 -15.86 6.72
C VAL A 103 -15.29 -16.20 6.15
N PRO A 104 -16.32 -16.36 7.01
CA PRO A 104 -17.71 -16.52 6.56
C PRO A 104 -18.22 -15.32 5.74
N GLU A 105 -19.21 -15.55 4.88
CA GLU A 105 -19.83 -14.48 4.08
C GLU A 105 -20.65 -13.47 4.91
N ASP A 106 -21.06 -13.84 6.13
CA ASP A 106 -21.84 -13.04 7.08
C ASP A 106 -20.98 -12.42 8.21
N GLU A 107 -19.66 -12.52 8.11
CA GLU A 107 -18.71 -11.95 9.07
C GLU A 107 -17.87 -10.86 8.41
N ASN A 108 -17.77 -9.71 9.08
CA ASN A 108 -16.94 -8.62 8.57
C ASN A 108 -15.45 -8.92 8.80
N LEU A 109 -14.63 -8.40 7.89
CA LEU A 109 -13.18 -8.64 7.86
C LEU A 109 -12.46 -8.17 9.12
N LEU A 110 -12.95 -7.12 9.81
CA LEU A 110 -12.37 -6.65 11.06
C LEU A 110 -12.57 -7.67 12.18
N GLU A 111 -13.81 -8.15 12.39
CA GLU A 111 -14.12 -9.11 13.44
C GLU A 111 -13.41 -10.46 13.22
N ALA A 112 -13.35 -10.92 11.96
CA ALA A 112 -12.61 -12.13 11.59
C ALA A 112 -11.11 -12.03 11.94
N GLY A 113 -10.48 -10.89 11.69
CA GLY A 113 -9.08 -10.68 12.07
C GLY A 113 -8.86 -10.48 13.58
N GLU A 114 -9.77 -9.79 14.27
CA GLU A 114 -9.73 -9.67 15.74
C GLU A 114 -9.84 -11.04 16.44
N ALA A 115 -10.56 -11.99 15.84
CA ALA A 115 -10.69 -13.36 16.35
C ALA A 115 -9.36 -14.12 16.40
N GLU A 116 -8.41 -13.75 15.53
CA GLU A 116 -7.04 -14.27 15.49
C GLU A 116 -6.07 -13.50 16.41
N ASP A 117 -6.58 -12.57 17.22
CA ASP A 117 -5.79 -11.69 18.12
C ASP A 117 -4.90 -10.70 17.35
N TRP A 118 -5.23 -10.39 16.09
CA TRP A 118 -4.52 -9.37 15.30
C TRP A 118 -4.95 -7.95 15.68
N GLU A 119 -3.98 -7.05 15.77
CA GLU A 119 -4.21 -5.63 16.04
C GLU A 119 -4.54 -4.89 14.73
N LEU A 120 -5.80 -4.97 14.29
CA LEU A 120 -6.27 -4.26 13.11
C LEU A 120 -6.60 -2.78 13.44
N PRO A 121 -6.33 -1.84 12.52
CA PRO A 121 -6.67 -0.43 12.73
C PRO A 121 -8.18 -0.24 12.63
N TYR A 122 -8.79 0.37 13.65
CA TYR A 122 -10.18 0.81 13.61
C TYR A 122 -10.44 1.87 14.68
N GLN A 123 -11.55 2.61 14.55
CA GLN A 123 -12.01 3.52 15.60
C GLN A 123 -13.53 3.49 15.81
N CYS A 124 -14.33 3.59 14.74
CA CYS A 124 -15.78 3.71 14.87
C CYS A 124 -16.57 2.40 14.73
N ARG A 125 -16.13 1.47 13.86
CA ARG A 125 -16.90 0.25 13.47
C ARG A 125 -18.24 0.53 12.77
N GLU A 126 -18.43 1.76 12.28
CA GLU A 126 -19.71 2.24 11.73
C GLU A 126 -19.55 2.75 10.29
N GLY A 127 -18.35 2.70 9.73
CA GLY A 127 -18.10 3.05 8.33
C GLY A 127 -18.04 4.54 8.00
N PHE A 128 -17.85 5.44 8.97
CA PHE A 128 -17.78 6.90 8.71
C PHE A 128 -16.41 7.54 8.95
N CYS A 129 -15.48 6.85 9.64
CA CYS A 129 -14.23 7.47 10.09
C CYS A 129 -13.00 7.15 9.23
N GLY A 130 -13.11 6.19 8.30
CA GLY A 130 -12.02 5.74 7.43
C GLY A 130 -10.89 4.95 8.11
N GLN A 131 -10.84 4.85 9.44
CA GLN A 131 -9.71 4.25 10.17
C GLN A 131 -9.54 2.73 9.97
N CYS A 132 -10.58 2.05 9.46
CA CYS A 132 -10.55 0.62 9.18
C CYS A 132 -10.31 0.32 7.69
N MET A 133 -9.86 1.33 6.94
CA MET A 133 -9.60 1.22 5.51
C MET A 133 -8.44 0.27 5.26
N SER A 134 -8.54 -0.46 4.16
CA SER A 134 -7.59 -1.47 3.71
C SER A 134 -7.70 -1.58 2.21
N ARG A 135 -6.70 -2.19 1.56
CA ARG A 135 -6.66 -2.38 0.11
C ARG A 135 -6.65 -3.85 -0.24
N ILE A 136 -7.30 -4.22 -1.33
CA ILE A 136 -7.23 -5.57 -1.92
C ILE A 136 -6.67 -5.49 -3.34
N ASP A 137 -6.13 -6.60 -3.84
CA ASP A 137 -5.77 -6.72 -5.26
C ASP A 137 -7.03 -7.03 -6.10
N GLY A 138 -7.54 -6.02 -6.80
CA GLY A 138 -8.71 -6.11 -7.68
C GLY A 138 -9.85 -5.16 -7.29
N ASP A 139 -11.00 -5.33 -7.94
CA ASP A 139 -12.18 -4.48 -7.75
C ASP A 139 -12.86 -4.75 -6.40
N GLY A 140 -12.81 -3.76 -5.51
CA GLY A 140 -13.43 -3.81 -4.18
C GLY A 140 -14.94 -4.01 -4.23
N SER A 141 -15.61 -3.49 -5.26
CA SER A 141 -17.06 -3.58 -5.44
C SER A 141 -17.52 -5.00 -5.81
N GLU A 142 -16.62 -5.82 -6.38
CA GLU A 142 -16.89 -7.22 -6.72
C GLU A 142 -16.56 -8.17 -5.56
N LEU A 143 -15.53 -7.86 -4.78
CA LEU A 143 -14.95 -8.78 -3.80
C LEU A 143 -15.40 -8.53 -2.36
N VAL A 144 -15.91 -7.34 -2.04
CA VAL A 144 -16.34 -6.97 -0.69
C VAL A 144 -17.65 -6.20 -0.73
N GLU A 145 -18.66 -6.66 0.00
CA GLU A 145 -19.88 -5.88 0.22
C GLU A 145 -19.76 -5.08 1.52
N MET A 146 -19.84 -3.76 1.43
CA MET A 146 -19.84 -2.88 2.60
C MET A 146 -21.26 -2.49 3.00
N THR A 147 -21.70 -2.84 4.21
CA THR A 147 -23.03 -2.49 4.69
C THR A 147 -23.22 -0.97 4.87
N ASN A 148 -22.15 -0.25 5.24
CA ASN A 148 -22.14 1.21 5.35
C ASN A 148 -20.78 1.76 4.93
N ASN A 149 -20.82 2.83 4.13
CA ASN A 149 -19.67 3.65 3.77
C ASN A 149 -20.12 5.13 3.72
N ASP A 150 -19.73 5.89 4.73
CA ASP A 150 -19.95 7.34 4.88
C ASP A 150 -18.60 8.08 4.94
N VAL A 151 -17.53 7.48 4.40
CA VAL A 151 -16.20 8.11 4.31
C VAL A 151 -16.16 8.93 3.02
N ASP A 152 -15.93 10.24 3.14
CA ASP A 152 -15.98 11.16 2.01
C ASP A 152 -14.93 10.81 0.93
N GLU A 153 -13.79 10.26 1.33
CA GLU A 153 -12.65 9.89 0.48
C GLU A 153 -12.77 8.50 -0.15
N LEU A 154 -13.70 7.65 0.32
CA LEU A 154 -13.93 6.31 -0.23
C LEU A 154 -15.14 6.33 -1.16
N ASP A 155 -14.97 6.92 -2.34
CA ASP A 155 -16.00 6.96 -3.38
C ASP A 155 -15.98 5.70 -4.27
N ASP A 156 -16.89 5.66 -5.26
CA ASP A 156 -17.04 4.50 -6.13
C ASP A 156 -15.74 4.18 -6.90
N ASP A 157 -14.99 5.21 -7.31
CA ASP A 157 -13.71 5.05 -8.03
C ASP A 157 -12.66 4.42 -7.09
N ALA A 158 -12.52 4.93 -5.85
CA ALA A 158 -11.63 4.34 -4.86
C ALA A 158 -11.99 2.88 -4.51
N ILE A 159 -13.28 2.54 -4.49
CA ILE A 159 -13.72 1.15 -4.27
C ILE A 159 -13.36 0.26 -5.47
N GLU A 160 -13.55 0.74 -6.69
CA GLU A 160 -13.13 0.03 -7.92
C GLU A 160 -11.61 -0.19 -7.94
N ASP A 161 -10.84 0.74 -7.38
CA ASP A 161 -9.38 0.64 -7.21
C ASP A 161 -8.94 -0.29 -6.05
N GLY A 162 -9.90 -0.92 -5.36
CA GLY A 162 -9.65 -1.95 -4.34
C GLY A 162 -9.61 -1.45 -2.90
N TYR A 163 -9.99 -0.19 -2.63
CA TYR A 163 -10.12 0.29 -1.25
C TYR A 163 -11.43 -0.18 -0.62
N VAL A 164 -11.35 -0.73 0.59
CA VAL A 164 -12.49 -1.29 1.32
C VAL A 164 -12.43 -0.96 2.81
N LEU A 165 -13.56 -1.02 3.49
CA LEU A 165 -13.65 -0.90 4.95
C LEU A 165 -13.77 -2.28 5.58
N THR A 166 -12.77 -2.68 6.36
CA THR A 166 -12.81 -3.99 7.05
C THR A 166 -13.92 -4.08 8.08
N CYS A 167 -14.32 -2.95 8.66
CA CYS A 167 -15.27 -2.91 9.76
C CYS A 167 -16.75 -2.95 9.35
N THR A 168 -17.04 -2.80 8.06
CA THR A 168 -18.39 -2.93 7.48
C THR A 168 -18.42 -3.82 6.26
N GLY A 169 -17.26 -4.33 5.82
CA GLY A 169 -17.06 -5.14 4.63
C GLY A 169 -17.11 -6.63 4.92
N GLU A 170 -17.95 -7.34 4.17
CA GLU A 170 -18.12 -8.78 4.15
C GLU A 170 -17.56 -9.36 2.83
N PRO A 171 -16.84 -10.49 2.87
CA PRO A 171 -16.20 -11.04 1.67
C PRO A 171 -17.20 -11.67 0.69
N ARG A 172 -16.90 -11.54 -0.61
CA ARG A 172 -17.60 -12.20 -1.73
C ARG A 172 -16.70 -13.09 -2.60
N GLY A 173 -15.46 -13.26 -2.16
CA GLY A 173 -14.45 -14.05 -2.83
C GLY A 173 -13.19 -14.20 -1.98
N ALA A 174 -12.23 -15.00 -2.47
CA ALA A 174 -10.91 -15.13 -1.88
C ALA A 174 -9.97 -14.03 -2.41
N PHE A 175 -9.26 -13.35 -1.51
CA PHE A 175 -8.34 -12.25 -1.85
C PHE A 175 -7.26 -12.04 -0.79
N GLU A 176 -6.25 -11.23 -1.14
CA GLU A 176 -5.24 -10.71 -0.21
C GLU A 176 -5.66 -9.31 0.24
N LEU A 177 -5.58 -9.05 1.54
CA LEU A 177 -6.02 -7.82 2.19
C LEU A 177 -4.83 -7.12 2.84
N GLU A 178 -4.42 -6.00 2.25
CA GLU A 178 -3.44 -5.08 2.82
C GLU A 178 -4.11 -4.20 3.87
N VAL A 179 -3.76 -4.45 5.13
CA VAL A 179 -4.41 -3.81 6.26
C VAL A 179 -3.83 -2.43 6.52
N GLY A 180 -4.70 -1.44 6.67
CA GLY A 180 -4.32 -0.08 7.07
C GLY A 180 -3.94 0.84 5.91
N ALA A 181 -4.21 0.43 4.66
CA ALA A 181 -4.08 1.30 3.50
C ALA A 181 -5.23 2.33 3.45
N HIS A 182 -4.90 3.61 3.26
CA HIS A 182 -5.87 4.67 3.02
C HIS A 182 -5.75 5.25 1.60
N VAL A 183 -6.86 5.77 1.04
CA VAL A 183 -6.88 6.43 -0.29
C VAL A 183 -5.90 7.62 -0.36
N ASP A 184 -5.62 8.26 0.78
CA ASP A 184 -4.65 9.36 0.89
C ASP A 184 -3.23 8.90 1.24
N ASP A 185 -3.01 7.62 1.56
CA ASP A 185 -1.66 7.06 1.72
C ASP A 185 -1.11 6.84 0.32
N GLU A 186 -0.66 7.96 -0.28
CA GLU A 186 0.13 8.05 -1.51
C GLU A 186 0.08 6.73 -2.29
N ASP A 187 -1.06 6.48 -2.96
CA ASP A 187 -1.24 5.32 -3.83
C ASP A 187 0.08 5.19 -4.57
N GLU A 188 0.83 4.10 -4.32
CA GLU A 188 2.05 3.79 -5.06
C GLU A 188 1.55 3.55 -6.48
N GLY A 189 1.33 4.66 -7.21
CA GLY A 189 0.90 4.67 -8.58
C GLY A 189 1.89 3.83 -9.37
N ALA A 190 1.43 3.35 -10.52
CA ALA A 190 2.23 2.44 -11.34
C ALA A 190 3.67 2.97 -11.45
N SER A 191 4.64 2.14 -11.06
CA SER A 191 6.05 2.45 -11.27
C SER A 191 6.52 1.80 -12.55
N TYR A 192 7.41 2.50 -13.26
CA TYR A 192 7.96 2.06 -14.54
C TYR A 192 9.47 1.94 -14.45
N GLU A 193 10.02 0.86 -15.01
CA GLU A 193 11.48 0.70 -15.15
C GLU A 193 11.99 1.56 -16.30
N ILE A 194 12.69 2.65 -15.99
CA ILE A 194 13.26 3.57 -16.99
C ILE A 194 14.78 3.35 -17.07
N GLU A 195 15.31 3.04 -18.26
CA GLU A 195 16.75 2.93 -18.48
C GLU A 195 17.35 4.28 -18.88
N TYR A 196 18.14 4.88 -17.99
CA TYR A 196 18.85 6.14 -18.25
C TYR A 196 20.16 5.85 -18.96
N LEU A 197 20.29 6.28 -20.22
CA LEU A 197 21.55 6.30 -20.96
C LEU A 197 22.28 7.63 -20.72
N LEU A 198 23.38 7.59 -19.98
CA LEU A 198 24.18 8.76 -19.61
C LEU A 198 25.15 9.17 -20.73
N GLU A 199 25.56 10.44 -20.75
CA GLU A 199 26.47 11.01 -21.77
C GLU A 199 27.85 10.32 -21.79
N ASP A 200 28.31 9.76 -20.66
CA ASP A 200 29.57 9.03 -20.56
C ASP A 200 29.50 7.59 -21.15
N GLY A 201 28.31 7.18 -21.62
CA GLY A 201 28.05 5.86 -22.21
C GLY A 201 27.76 4.75 -21.19
N GLU A 202 27.52 5.12 -19.93
CA GLU A 202 26.99 4.23 -18.89
C GLU A 202 25.46 4.23 -18.95
N SER A 203 24.82 3.14 -18.51
CA SER A 203 23.36 3.10 -18.31
C SER A 203 23.00 2.61 -16.92
N GLN A 204 21.86 3.09 -16.41
CA GLN A 204 21.29 2.68 -15.14
C GLN A 204 19.77 2.64 -15.24
N THR A 205 19.18 1.52 -14.85
CA THR A 205 17.72 1.37 -14.71
C THR A 205 17.29 1.90 -13.35
N VAL A 206 16.25 2.74 -13.35
CA VAL A 206 15.62 3.32 -12.16
C VAL A 206 14.13 3.00 -12.21
N GLU A 207 13.58 2.58 -11.08
CA GLU A 207 12.13 2.41 -10.90
C GLU A 207 11.54 3.79 -10.59
N VAL A 208 10.66 4.28 -11.48
CA VAL A 208 10.11 5.64 -11.40
C VAL A 208 8.59 5.58 -11.21
N PRO A 209 8.05 6.09 -10.10
CA PRO A 209 6.60 6.22 -9.90
C PRO A 209 5.94 7.13 -10.95
N GLU A 210 4.69 6.84 -11.34
CA GLU A 210 3.95 7.65 -12.32
C GLU A 210 3.66 9.09 -11.85
N ASP A 211 3.73 9.35 -10.55
CA ASP A 211 3.51 10.65 -9.94
C ASP A 211 4.81 11.43 -9.71
N GLU A 212 5.97 10.80 -9.90
CA GLU A 212 7.29 11.42 -9.80
C GLU A 212 7.83 11.84 -11.18
N ASN A 213 8.63 12.92 -11.23
CA ASN A 213 9.29 13.31 -12.48
C ASN A 213 10.64 12.61 -12.65
N LEU A 214 10.99 12.34 -13.92
CA LEU A 214 12.21 11.62 -14.31
C LEU A 214 13.50 12.25 -13.77
N LEU A 215 13.54 13.58 -13.58
CA LEU A 215 14.71 14.24 -13.01
C LEU A 215 14.92 13.86 -11.55
N GLU A 216 13.88 13.97 -10.72
CA GLU A 216 13.96 13.71 -9.28
C GLU A 216 14.26 12.23 -9.00
N ALA A 217 13.55 11.31 -9.67
CA ALA A 217 13.79 9.88 -9.51
C ALA A 217 15.23 9.47 -9.88
N GLY A 218 15.78 10.06 -10.95
CA GLY A 218 17.18 9.84 -11.31
C GLY A 218 18.17 10.45 -10.31
N GLU A 219 17.93 11.65 -9.79
CA GLU A 219 18.79 12.30 -8.77
C GLU A 219 18.81 11.51 -7.46
N ASP A 220 17.68 10.92 -7.05
CA ASP A 220 17.56 10.13 -5.83
C ASP A 220 18.36 8.82 -5.89
N GLU A 221 18.47 8.24 -7.09
CA GLU A 221 19.38 7.12 -7.38
C GLU A 221 20.84 7.55 -7.61
N GLY A 222 21.12 8.85 -7.50
CA GLY A 222 22.46 9.44 -7.57
C GLY A 222 22.97 9.70 -8.99
N LEU A 223 22.09 9.76 -10.00
CA LEU A 223 22.44 10.13 -11.36
C LEU A 223 22.71 11.63 -11.48
N GLU A 224 23.74 12.00 -12.23
CA GLU A 224 24.05 13.40 -12.55
C GLU A 224 23.33 13.80 -13.84
N LEU A 225 22.07 14.22 -13.72
CA LEU A 225 21.24 14.63 -14.85
C LEU A 225 21.39 16.14 -15.16
N PRO A 226 21.30 16.56 -16.44
CA PRO A 226 21.37 17.97 -16.80
C PRO A 226 20.07 18.69 -16.42
N TYR A 227 20.18 19.80 -15.67
CA TYR A 227 19.06 20.70 -15.40
C TYR A 227 19.53 22.10 -15.02
N GLN A 228 18.60 23.07 -15.03
CA GLN A 228 18.86 24.40 -14.45
C GLN A 228 17.67 25.01 -13.71
N CYS A 229 16.44 24.94 -14.25
CA CYS A 229 15.30 25.69 -13.72
C CYS A 229 14.20 24.85 -13.04
N ARG A 230 14.16 23.53 -13.27
CA ARG A 230 13.15 22.59 -12.72
C ARG A 230 11.68 23.01 -12.91
N SER A 231 11.39 23.81 -13.93
CA SER A 231 10.07 24.40 -14.14
C SER A 231 9.65 24.39 -15.61
N GLY A 232 10.33 23.59 -16.44
CA GLY A 232 10.02 23.48 -17.86
C GLY A 232 10.22 24.75 -18.70
N ASN A 233 11.06 25.70 -18.25
CA ASN A 233 11.26 26.99 -18.94
C ASN A 233 12.60 27.14 -19.68
N CYS A 234 13.61 26.32 -19.37
CA CYS A 234 14.98 26.55 -19.84
C CYS A 234 15.51 25.54 -20.87
N GLY A 235 14.82 24.42 -21.08
CA GLY A 235 15.24 23.34 -22.00
C GLY A 235 16.51 22.59 -21.62
N GLN A 236 17.11 22.87 -20.46
CA GLN A 236 18.38 22.22 -20.07
C GLN A 236 18.19 20.77 -19.62
N CYS A 237 16.98 20.41 -19.22
CA CYS A 237 16.59 19.05 -18.84
C CYS A 237 16.05 18.24 -20.03
N THR A 238 16.20 18.75 -21.27
CA THR A 238 15.74 18.03 -22.45
C THR A 238 16.57 16.77 -22.65
N SER A 239 15.85 15.67 -22.86
CA SER A 239 16.36 14.33 -23.14
C SER A 239 15.47 13.69 -24.20
N ARG A 240 15.85 12.52 -24.70
CA ARG A 240 15.12 11.84 -25.76
C ARG A 240 14.72 10.42 -25.38
N VAL A 241 13.50 10.03 -25.72
CA VAL A 241 13.00 8.66 -25.61
C VAL A 241 12.93 7.98 -26.98
N ASP A 242 12.97 6.65 -26.99
CA ASP A 242 12.77 5.85 -28.19
C ASP A 242 11.27 5.68 -28.50
N GLY A 243 10.68 6.66 -29.20
CA GLY A 243 9.27 6.60 -29.60
C GLY A 243 8.62 7.97 -29.61
N ASP A 244 7.29 7.98 -29.49
CA ASP A 244 6.51 9.20 -29.33
C ASP A 244 6.57 9.66 -27.87
N GLY A 245 7.20 10.80 -27.62
CA GLY A 245 7.36 11.32 -26.27
C GLY A 245 6.04 11.72 -25.61
N SER A 246 5.02 12.04 -26.39
CA SER A 246 3.69 12.42 -25.87
C SER A 246 2.86 11.22 -25.40
N GLU A 247 3.17 10.01 -25.90
CA GLU A 247 2.56 8.77 -25.44
C GLU A 247 3.27 8.20 -24.21
N LEU A 248 4.60 8.34 -24.15
CA LEU A 248 5.44 7.73 -23.10
C LEU A 248 5.61 8.60 -21.85
N VAL A 249 5.48 9.93 -21.99
CA VAL A 249 5.76 10.88 -20.91
C VAL A 249 4.70 11.97 -20.87
N GLU A 250 4.08 12.15 -19.70
CA GLU A 250 3.23 13.31 -19.45
C GLU A 250 4.08 14.46 -18.88
N MET A 251 4.15 15.57 -19.60
CA MET A 251 4.80 16.79 -19.12
C MET A 251 3.78 17.76 -18.52
N THR A 252 3.92 18.06 -17.22
CA THR A 252 3.04 19.03 -16.54
C THR A 252 3.23 20.46 -17.06
N GLU A 253 4.47 20.81 -17.39
CA GLU A 253 4.84 22.15 -17.88
C GLU A 253 5.89 22.04 -18.99
N ASN A 254 5.61 22.66 -20.14
CA ASN A 254 6.55 22.82 -21.24
C ASN A 254 6.42 24.22 -21.83
N ASN A 255 7.35 25.10 -21.45
CA ASN A 255 7.42 26.50 -21.89
C ASN A 255 8.70 26.76 -22.71
N VAL A 256 9.26 25.72 -23.34
CA VAL A 256 10.46 25.81 -24.18
C VAL A 256 10.00 25.94 -25.63
N ASP A 257 10.32 27.06 -26.28
CA ASP A 257 9.85 27.37 -27.64
C ASP A 257 10.29 26.31 -28.67
N GLU A 258 11.44 25.67 -28.46
CA GLU A 258 12.00 24.62 -29.32
C GLU A 258 11.42 23.22 -29.09
N LEU A 259 10.60 23.01 -28.05
CA LEU A 259 9.93 21.75 -27.75
C LEU A 259 8.43 21.91 -28.04
N ASP A 260 8.09 22.04 -29.33
CA ASP A 260 6.70 22.02 -29.77
C ASP A 260 6.15 20.59 -29.87
N ASP A 261 4.84 20.45 -30.11
CA ASP A 261 4.17 19.16 -30.16
C ASP A 261 4.84 18.18 -31.14
N GLU A 262 5.29 18.65 -32.31
CA GLU A 262 5.99 17.81 -33.31
C GLU A 262 7.34 17.31 -32.77
N THR A 263 8.07 18.16 -32.06
CA THR A 263 9.34 17.80 -31.43
C THR A 263 9.15 16.82 -30.28
N VAL A 264 8.05 16.92 -29.55
CA VAL A 264 7.68 15.95 -28.50
C VAL A 264 7.28 14.61 -29.10
N GLU A 265 6.48 14.61 -30.17
CA GLU A 265 6.13 13.41 -30.96
C GLU A 265 7.38 12.71 -31.55
N ASP A 266 8.45 13.46 -31.84
CA ASP A 266 9.75 12.92 -32.28
C ASP A 266 10.61 12.31 -31.14
N GLY A 267 10.09 12.35 -29.91
CA GLY A 267 10.66 11.71 -28.72
C GLY A 267 11.43 12.65 -27.78
N TYR A 268 11.44 13.97 -28.01
CA TYR A 268 12.13 14.89 -27.09
C TYR A 268 11.22 15.31 -25.95
N ILE A 269 11.70 15.14 -24.72
CA ILE A 269 10.93 15.39 -23.49
C ILE A 269 11.75 16.18 -22.48
N LEU A 270 11.07 16.78 -21.50
CA LEU A 270 11.70 17.43 -20.35
C LEU A 270 11.67 16.49 -19.15
N THR A 271 12.83 16.05 -18.67
CA THR A 271 12.88 15.14 -17.50
C THR A 271 12.39 15.82 -16.22
N CYS A 272 12.53 17.14 -16.14
CA CYS A 272 12.22 17.92 -14.94
C CYS A 272 10.74 18.27 -14.75
N THR A 273 9.89 17.95 -15.72
CA THR A 273 8.44 18.12 -15.65
C THR A 273 7.68 16.93 -16.23
N GLY A 274 8.41 15.96 -16.79
CA GLY A 274 7.90 14.74 -17.41
C GLY A 274 7.81 13.61 -16.40
N LYS A 275 6.63 12.98 -16.36
CA LYS A 275 6.33 11.78 -15.59
C LYS A 275 6.09 10.60 -16.53
N PRO A 276 6.56 9.39 -16.19
CA PRO A 276 6.43 8.23 -17.07
C PRO A 276 4.97 7.77 -17.19
N ARG A 277 4.63 7.22 -18.36
CA ARG A 277 3.36 6.54 -18.65
C ARG A 277 3.54 5.09 -19.11
N ASP A 278 4.79 4.68 -19.35
CA ASP A 278 5.19 3.33 -19.76
C ASP A 278 6.70 3.14 -19.49
N GLU A 279 7.23 1.96 -19.75
CA GLU A 279 8.65 1.60 -19.68
C GLU A 279 9.38 2.03 -20.96
N PHE A 280 10.53 2.70 -20.85
CA PHE A 280 11.32 3.14 -22.00
C PHE A 280 12.80 3.39 -21.69
N GLU A 281 13.60 3.50 -22.76
CA GLU A 281 14.99 3.96 -22.72
C GLU A 281 15.05 5.49 -22.88
N LEU A 282 15.78 6.16 -21.98
CA LEU A 282 15.93 7.61 -21.93
C LEU A 282 17.37 8.01 -22.22
N SER A 283 17.61 8.61 -23.39
CA SER A 283 18.86 9.25 -23.78
C SER A 283 19.02 10.61 -23.10
N VAL A 284 19.81 10.64 -22.03
CA VAL A 284 19.99 11.83 -21.18
C VAL A 284 20.74 12.93 -21.93
N GLY A 285 20.18 14.14 -21.92
CA GLY A 285 20.83 15.33 -22.46
C GLY A 285 20.84 15.42 -24.00
N ASP A 286 20.14 14.52 -24.70
CA ASP A 286 19.98 14.63 -26.16
C ASP A 286 19.06 15.80 -26.52
N GLN A 287 19.61 16.76 -27.26
CA GLN A 287 18.92 18.02 -27.62
C GLN A 287 18.44 17.96 -29.07
N PRO A 288 17.27 18.54 -29.39
CA PRO A 288 16.83 18.63 -30.79
C PRO A 288 17.82 19.45 -31.62
N ASP A 289 18.07 19.00 -32.85
CA ASP A 289 18.92 19.70 -33.81
C ASP A 289 18.28 21.06 -34.18
N ALA A 290 19.01 22.16 -33.94
CA ALA A 290 18.58 23.54 -34.20
C ALA A 290 18.65 24.00 -35.67
#